data_AF-A0A521VC78-F1
#
_entry.id   AF-A0A521VC78-F1
#
_cell.length_a   1.000
_cell.length_b   1.000
_cell.length_c   1.000
_cell.angle_alpha   90.00
_cell.angle_beta   90.00
_cell.angle_gamma   90.00
#
_symmetry.space_group_name_H-M   'P 1'
#
loop_
_entity.id
_entity.type
_entity.pdbx_description
1 polymer ?
#
loop_
_entity_poly.entity_id
_entity_poly.type
_entity_poly.pdbx_seq_one_letter_code
_entity_poly.pdbx_strand_id
1 'polypeptide(L)'
;MSRRLRQALLCLLLTALAGPAQALDPMLMFLLSAAREVISAAARAEKTPALPAPVATTRYPGTAVEPEDMRRLIDECFSYLSDAQRSEIFESLHAQLMDPRNAAVRGSVIEYFASRAVAVREAQQRLAKLSGPDRDRLLAEFKVAVAAMTPEEAAALATLLRQGVLPVPGDLNDQLLAAIDAR
;
A
#
# COMPACT_ATOMS: atom_id res chain seq x y z
N MET A 1 -7.74 -45.87 -35.82
CA MET A 1 -6.97 -45.31 -34.68
C MET A 1 -7.60 -43.99 -34.28
N SER A 2 -8.54 -44.09 -33.36
CA SER A 2 -9.70 -43.19 -33.24
C SER A 2 -9.49 -42.11 -32.18
N ARG A 3 -10.03 -40.93 -32.47
CA ARG A 3 -10.08 -39.63 -31.74
C ARG A 3 -9.78 -39.60 -30.22
N ARG A 4 -10.05 -40.67 -29.47
CA ARG A 4 -9.79 -40.76 -28.02
C ARG A 4 -8.31 -40.70 -27.65
N LEU A 5 -7.40 -41.25 -28.47
CA LEU A 5 -5.96 -41.18 -28.20
C LEU A 5 -5.40 -39.76 -28.41
N ARG A 6 -5.91 -39.03 -29.40
CA ARG A 6 -5.56 -37.62 -29.65
C ARG A 6 -6.10 -36.70 -28.55
N GLN A 7 -7.31 -36.95 -28.04
CA GLN A 7 -7.87 -36.19 -26.92
C GLN A 7 -7.11 -36.42 -25.60
N ALA A 8 -6.69 -37.66 -25.32
CA ALA A 8 -5.88 -37.93 -24.14
C ALA A 8 -4.51 -37.23 -24.20
N LEU A 9 -3.88 -37.20 -25.38
CA LEU A 9 -2.60 -36.50 -25.58
C LEU A 9 -2.77 -34.97 -25.47
N LEU A 10 -3.89 -34.41 -25.95
CA LEU A 10 -4.18 -32.98 -25.87
C LEU A 10 -4.46 -32.52 -24.43
N CYS A 11 -5.17 -33.34 -23.63
CA CYS A 11 -5.38 -33.07 -22.21
C CYS A 11 -4.07 -33.17 -21.41
N LEU A 12 -3.18 -34.09 -21.77
CA LEU A 12 -1.87 -34.23 -21.12
C LEU A 12 -0.89 -33.09 -21.47
N LEU A 13 -1.03 -32.50 -22.67
CA LEU A 13 -0.26 -31.33 -23.11
C LEU A 13 -0.76 -30.02 -22.47
N LEU A 14 -2.06 -29.91 -22.19
CA LEU A 14 -2.64 -28.72 -21.53
C LEU A 14 -2.33 -28.66 -20.03
N THR A 15 -2.15 -29.79 -19.35
CA THR A 15 -1.71 -29.82 -17.94
C THR A 15 -0.21 -29.57 -17.77
N ALA A 16 0.61 -29.79 -18.80
CA ALA A 16 2.04 -29.52 -18.78
C ALA A 16 2.40 -28.03 -18.96
N LEU A 17 1.47 -27.21 -19.48
CA LEU A 17 1.62 -25.75 -19.57
C LEU A 17 0.92 -24.99 -18.43
N ALA A 18 0.16 -25.68 -17.59
CA ALA A 18 -0.23 -25.15 -16.29
C ALA A 18 0.98 -25.24 -15.36
N GLY A 19 2.02 -24.46 -15.64
CA GLY A 19 2.97 -24.08 -14.60
C GLY A 19 2.16 -23.55 -13.41
N PRO A 20 2.65 -23.71 -12.17
CA PRO A 20 1.99 -23.07 -11.05
C PRO A 20 1.88 -21.60 -11.45
N ALA A 21 0.65 -21.10 -11.60
CA ALA A 21 0.41 -19.68 -11.48
C ALA A 21 0.98 -19.39 -10.09
N GLN A 22 2.24 -18.93 -10.06
CA GLN A 22 2.85 -18.45 -8.84
C GLN A 22 1.94 -17.31 -8.47
N ALA A 23 1.02 -17.59 -7.54
CA ALA A 23 0.26 -16.56 -6.89
C ALA A 23 1.35 -15.70 -6.28
N LEU A 24 1.60 -14.55 -6.93
CA LEU A 24 2.43 -13.49 -6.39
C LEU A 24 2.08 -13.41 -4.90
N ASP A 25 3.09 -13.45 -4.03
CA ASP A 25 2.87 -13.44 -2.60
C ASP A 25 1.82 -12.33 -2.28
N PRO A 26 0.73 -12.65 -1.55
CA PRO A 26 -0.28 -11.65 -1.22
C PRO A 26 0.33 -10.38 -0.60
N MET A 27 1.48 -10.51 0.05
CA MET A 27 2.28 -9.42 0.57
C MET A 27 2.94 -8.58 -0.52
N LEU A 28 3.55 -9.21 -1.52
CA LEU A 28 4.12 -8.50 -2.67
C LEU A 28 3.01 -7.76 -3.44
N MET A 29 1.86 -8.40 -3.64
CA MET A 29 0.70 -7.74 -4.23
C MET A 29 0.22 -6.55 -3.39
N PHE A 30 0.21 -6.68 -2.07
CA PHE A 30 -0.12 -5.57 -1.16
C PHE A 30 0.88 -4.41 -1.30
N LEU A 31 2.18 -4.69 -1.30
CA LEU A 31 3.22 -3.67 -1.44
C LEU A 31 3.15 -2.94 -2.78
N LEU A 32 2.98 -3.67 -3.87
CA LEU A 32 2.83 -3.08 -5.21
C LEU A 32 1.52 -2.29 -5.34
N SER A 33 0.44 -2.77 -4.73
CA SER A 33 -0.83 -2.03 -4.67
C SER A 33 -0.70 -0.74 -3.88
N ALA A 34 -0.05 -0.78 -2.70
CA ALA A 34 0.22 0.39 -1.89
C ALA A 34 1.10 1.42 -2.63
N ALA A 35 2.17 0.95 -3.29
CA ALA A 35 3.02 1.80 -4.12
C ALA A 35 2.22 2.48 -5.24
N ARG A 36 1.36 1.72 -5.93
CA ARG A 36 0.49 2.26 -6.99
C ARG A 36 -0.52 3.26 -6.46
N GLU A 37 -1.07 3.03 -5.27
CA GLU A 37 -2.02 3.94 -4.61
C GLU A 37 -1.33 5.29 -4.31
N VAL A 38 -0.12 5.25 -3.75
CA VAL A 38 0.69 6.46 -3.48
C VAL A 38 1.07 7.20 -4.76
N ILE A 39 1.49 6.50 -5.82
CA ILE A 39 1.78 7.12 -7.12
C ILE A 39 0.53 7.80 -7.68
N SER A 40 -0.63 7.14 -7.59
CA SER A 40 -1.90 7.68 -8.07
C SER A 40 -2.38 8.88 -7.25
N ALA A 41 -2.08 8.91 -5.95
CA ALA A 41 -2.38 10.03 -5.07
C ALA A 41 -1.45 11.22 -5.34
N ALA A 42 -0.14 10.97 -5.53
CA ALA A 42 0.83 12.00 -5.89
C ALA A 42 0.50 12.67 -7.23
N ALA A 43 0.04 11.89 -8.22
CA ALA A 43 -0.43 12.43 -9.51
C ALA A 43 -1.70 13.28 -9.39
N ARG A 44 -2.50 13.14 -8.32
CA ARG A 44 -3.70 13.95 -8.06
C ARG A 44 -3.42 15.19 -7.20
N ALA A 45 -2.24 15.29 -6.58
CA ALA A 45 -1.91 16.33 -5.62
C ALA A 45 -1.67 17.73 -6.24
N GLU A 46 -1.79 17.91 -7.56
CA GLU A 46 -1.51 19.20 -8.22
C GLU A 46 -2.54 20.32 -7.97
N LYS A 47 -3.60 20.13 -7.17
CA LYS A 47 -4.53 21.23 -6.83
C LYS A 47 -5.05 21.15 -5.40
N THR A 48 -4.30 21.71 -4.45
CA THR A 48 -4.82 22.03 -3.12
C THR A 48 -4.53 23.50 -2.79
N PRO A 49 -5.54 24.38 -2.65
CA PRO A 49 -5.33 25.74 -2.14
C PRO A 49 -5.00 25.70 -0.64
N ALA A 50 -4.25 26.70 -0.17
CA ALA A 50 -3.85 26.84 1.23
C ALA A 50 -5.06 26.89 2.19
N LEU A 51 -4.94 26.14 3.29
CA LEU A 51 -6.00 25.94 4.29
C LEU A 51 -6.12 27.11 5.29
N PRO A 52 -7.35 27.49 5.69
CA PRO A 52 -7.58 28.38 6.83
C PRO A 52 -7.32 27.65 8.16
N ALA A 53 -7.02 28.44 9.20
CA ALA A 53 -6.68 27.94 10.54
C ALA A 53 -7.77 27.05 11.16
N PRO A 54 -7.41 25.97 11.89
CA PRO A 54 -8.38 25.03 12.44
C PRO A 54 -9.22 25.66 13.54
N VAL A 55 -10.54 25.46 13.46
CA VAL A 55 -11.48 25.75 14.55
C VAL A 55 -11.48 24.56 15.50
N ALA A 56 -11.26 24.79 16.79
CA ALA A 56 -11.28 23.75 17.81
C ALA A 56 -12.72 23.22 18.00
N THR A 57 -13.09 22.22 17.20
CA THR A 57 -14.28 21.40 17.43
C THR A 57 -13.89 20.18 18.22
N THR A 58 -14.61 19.89 19.30
CA THR A 58 -14.42 18.66 20.09
C THR A 58 -14.78 17.39 19.32
N ARG A 59 -15.59 17.48 18.25
CA ARG A 59 -16.00 16.36 17.40
C ARG A 59 -16.15 16.77 15.95
N TYR A 60 -15.92 15.82 15.05
CA TYR A 60 -16.30 16.00 13.65
C TYR A 60 -17.83 16.15 13.55
N PRO A 61 -18.34 17.14 12.79
CA PRO A 61 -19.78 17.39 12.77
C PRO A 61 -20.58 16.15 12.35
N GLY A 62 -21.68 15.85 13.04
CA GLY A 62 -22.54 14.70 12.72
C GLY A 62 -21.91 13.32 12.96
N THR A 63 -20.77 13.24 13.66
CA THR A 63 -20.16 11.97 14.08
C THR A 63 -19.82 12.00 15.58
N ALA A 64 -19.52 10.83 16.14
CA ALA A 64 -19.05 10.70 17.51
C ALA A 64 -17.51 10.77 17.64
N VAL A 65 -16.80 10.91 16.52
CA VAL A 65 -15.33 10.78 16.47
C VAL A 65 -14.67 12.12 16.73
N GLU A 66 -13.68 12.11 17.62
CA GLU A 66 -12.91 13.29 17.98
C GLU A 66 -11.66 13.40 17.08
N PRO A 67 -11.16 14.61 16.75
CA PRO A 67 -9.93 14.76 15.99
C PRO A 67 -8.74 14.03 16.63
N GLU A 68 -8.66 14.03 17.96
CA GLU A 68 -7.62 13.35 18.74
C GLU A 68 -7.63 11.83 18.55
N ASP A 69 -8.81 11.21 18.40
CA ASP A 69 -8.91 9.78 18.11
C ASP A 69 -8.30 9.46 16.73
N MET A 70 -8.55 10.34 15.75
CA MET A 70 -8.00 10.20 14.41
C MET A 70 -6.48 10.39 14.40
N ARG A 71 -5.98 11.37 15.17
CA ARG A 71 -4.55 11.59 15.37
C ARG A 71 -3.87 10.36 15.98
N ARG A 72 -4.44 9.81 17.06
CA ARG A 72 -3.93 8.59 17.70
C ARG A 72 -3.91 7.40 16.76
N LEU A 73 -4.99 7.19 16.00
CA LEU A 73 -5.06 6.14 15.00
C LEU A 73 -3.93 6.27 13.96
N ILE A 74 -3.68 7.48 13.47
CA ILE A 74 -2.60 7.73 12.51
C ILE A 74 -1.24 7.40 13.13
N ASP A 75 -0.98 7.87 14.34
CA ASP A 75 0.29 7.62 15.04
C ASP A 75 0.54 6.13 15.30
N GLU A 76 -0.51 5.38 15.65
CA GLU A 76 -0.40 3.95 15.90
C GLU A 76 -0.26 3.11 14.62
N CYS A 77 -1.00 3.44 13.57
CA CYS A 77 -1.07 2.62 12.36
C CYS A 77 0.01 2.93 11.32
N PHE A 78 0.54 4.16 11.33
CA PHE A 78 1.54 4.62 10.38
C PHE A 78 2.88 4.92 11.06
N SER A 79 3.25 4.15 12.09
CA SER A 79 4.49 4.32 12.85
C SER A 79 5.78 4.27 12.04
N TYR A 80 5.73 3.76 10.80
CA TYR A 80 6.84 3.74 9.85
C TYR A 80 7.08 5.09 9.15
N LEU A 81 6.08 5.99 9.17
CA LEU A 81 6.21 7.34 8.64
C LEU A 81 6.84 8.27 9.68
N SER A 82 7.47 9.35 9.22
CA SER A 82 7.94 10.43 10.11
C SER A 82 6.78 11.20 10.73
N ASP A 83 7.04 11.89 11.86
CA ASP A 83 6.05 12.74 12.53
C ASP A 83 5.49 13.83 11.61
N ALA A 84 6.32 14.37 10.71
CA ALA A 84 5.91 15.36 9.72
C ALA A 84 4.90 14.77 8.72
N GLN A 85 5.17 13.58 8.18
CA GLN A 85 4.26 12.88 7.26
C GLN A 85 2.95 12.48 7.93
N ARG A 86 3.00 11.98 9.17
CA ARG A 86 1.78 11.67 9.95
C ARG A 86 0.96 12.92 10.24
N SER A 87 1.61 14.07 10.41
CA SER A 87 0.93 15.37 10.55
C SER A 87 0.29 15.82 9.26
N GLU A 88 0.97 15.69 8.13
CA GLU A 88 0.38 16.00 6.82
C GLU A 88 -0.87 15.15 6.51
N ILE A 89 -0.82 13.84 6.80
CA ILE A 89 -1.99 12.95 6.67
C ILE A 89 -3.13 13.44 7.55
N PHE A 90 -2.84 13.77 8.80
CA PHE A 90 -3.84 14.27 9.74
C PHE A 90 -4.48 15.57 9.24
N GLU A 91 -3.68 16.57 8.87
CA GLU A 91 -4.18 17.87 8.41
C GLU A 91 -5.05 17.72 7.15
N SER A 92 -4.61 16.90 6.19
CA SER A 92 -5.38 16.63 4.97
C SER A 92 -6.71 15.94 5.25
N LEU A 93 -6.71 14.91 6.09
CA LEU A 93 -7.93 14.20 6.47
C LEU A 93 -8.86 15.09 7.31
N HIS A 94 -8.31 15.83 8.27
CA HIS A 94 -9.06 16.77 9.11
C HIS A 94 -9.76 17.81 8.25
N ALA A 95 -9.05 18.43 7.29
CA ALA A 95 -9.63 19.38 6.36
C ALA A 95 -10.79 18.77 5.54
N GLN A 96 -10.62 17.55 5.02
CA GLN A 96 -11.68 16.86 4.27
C GLN A 96 -12.92 16.57 5.14
N LEU A 97 -12.71 16.18 6.40
CA LEU A 97 -13.79 15.89 7.33
C LEU A 97 -14.51 17.17 7.79
N MET A 98 -13.80 18.30 7.87
CA MET A 98 -14.39 19.59 8.22
C MET A 98 -15.13 20.26 7.06
N ASP A 99 -14.88 19.86 5.81
CA ASP A 99 -15.58 20.39 4.64
C ASP A 99 -17.10 20.07 4.70
N PRO A 100 -17.98 21.08 4.69
CA PRO A 100 -19.43 20.88 4.67
C PRO A 100 -19.91 20.08 3.46
N ARG A 101 -19.21 20.15 2.32
CA ARG A 101 -19.55 19.39 1.10
C ARG A 101 -19.46 17.88 1.32
N ASN A 102 -18.63 17.46 2.27
CA ASN A 102 -18.45 16.05 2.62
C ASN A 102 -19.38 15.60 3.75
N ALA A 103 -20.33 16.43 4.20
CA ALA A 103 -21.19 16.09 5.35
C ALA A 103 -21.94 14.76 5.19
N ALA A 104 -22.42 14.44 3.98
CA ALA A 104 -23.15 13.21 3.71
C ALA A 104 -22.27 11.95 3.72
N VAL A 105 -20.96 12.09 3.45
CA VAL A 105 -20.01 10.98 3.34
C VAL A 105 -19.01 10.92 4.48
N ARG A 106 -19.03 11.90 5.39
CA ARG A 106 -18.04 12.02 6.48
C ARG A 106 -17.91 10.75 7.32
N GLY A 107 -19.04 10.14 7.70
CA GLY A 107 -19.04 8.89 8.46
C GLY A 107 -18.36 7.75 7.72
N SER A 108 -18.64 7.57 6.43
CA SER A 108 -18.04 6.51 5.62
C SER A 108 -16.56 6.78 5.31
N VAL A 109 -16.15 8.04 5.16
CA VAL A 109 -14.72 8.41 5.03
C VAL A 109 -13.95 8.01 6.28
N ILE A 110 -14.49 8.30 7.47
CA ILE A 110 -13.89 7.92 8.75
C ILE A 110 -13.77 6.39 8.87
N GLU A 111 -14.86 5.67 8.62
CA GLU A 111 -14.87 4.20 8.72
C GLU A 111 -13.91 3.54 7.73
N TYR A 112 -13.94 4.00 6.48
CA TYR A 112 -13.03 3.52 5.44
C TYR A 112 -11.57 3.77 5.83
N PHE A 113 -11.24 5.00 6.25
CA PHE A 113 -9.88 5.34 6.67
C PHE A 113 -9.42 4.47 7.84
N ALA A 114 -10.27 4.29 8.87
CA ALA A 114 -9.96 3.47 10.02
C ALA A 114 -9.69 2.01 9.64
N SER A 115 -10.54 1.42 8.81
CA SER A 115 -10.35 0.05 8.31
C SER A 115 -9.02 -0.09 7.55
N ARG A 116 -8.70 0.87 6.67
CA ARG A 116 -7.46 0.86 5.90
C ARG A 116 -6.22 1.04 6.79
N ALA A 117 -6.26 1.95 7.75
CA ALA A 117 -5.17 2.18 8.69
C ALA A 117 -4.83 0.91 9.49
N VAL A 118 -5.84 0.19 9.98
CA VAL A 118 -5.65 -1.09 10.68
C VAL A 118 -5.04 -2.14 9.76
N ALA A 119 -5.56 -2.28 8.53
CA ALA A 119 -5.02 -3.22 7.56
C ALA A 119 -3.53 -2.94 7.21
N VAL A 120 -3.15 -1.67 7.10
CA VAL A 120 -1.75 -1.26 6.88
C VAL A 120 -0.86 -1.68 8.06
N ARG A 121 -1.30 -1.42 9.30
CA ARG A 121 -0.58 -1.84 10.50
C ARG A 121 -0.41 -3.36 10.56
N GLU A 122 -1.45 -4.12 10.27
CA GLU A 122 -1.38 -5.58 10.25
C GLU A 122 -0.41 -6.10 9.19
N ALA A 123 -0.44 -5.52 7.99
CA ALA A 123 0.49 -5.88 6.93
C ALA A 123 1.94 -5.59 7.34
N GLN A 124 2.20 -4.42 7.90
CA GLN A 124 3.52 -4.04 8.41
C GLN A 124 3.99 -5.00 9.52
N GLN A 125 3.12 -5.37 10.46
CA GLN A 125 3.44 -6.34 11.50
C GLN A 125 3.73 -7.75 10.94
N ARG A 126 3.03 -8.17 9.89
CA ARG A 126 3.30 -9.44 9.21
C ARG A 126 4.64 -9.40 8.50
N LEU A 127 4.95 -8.31 7.80
CA LEU A 127 6.26 -8.09 7.16
C LEU A 127 7.41 -8.14 8.18
N ALA A 128 7.23 -7.49 9.33
CA ALA A 128 8.22 -7.48 10.40
C ALA A 128 8.45 -8.86 11.05
N LYS A 129 7.49 -9.79 10.88
CA LYS A 129 7.55 -11.15 11.44
C LYS A 129 7.91 -12.22 10.41
N LEU A 130 8.26 -11.84 9.18
CA LEU A 130 8.67 -12.82 8.17
C LEU A 130 9.89 -13.61 8.65
N SER A 131 9.84 -14.92 8.42
CA SER A 131 11.01 -15.78 8.64
C SER A 131 12.09 -15.47 7.60
N GLY A 132 13.34 -15.85 7.88
CA GLY A 132 14.44 -15.71 6.90
C GLY A 132 14.09 -16.28 5.51
N PRO A 133 13.64 -17.54 5.42
CA PRO A 133 13.22 -18.13 4.16
C PRO A 133 12.09 -17.37 3.44
N ASP A 134 11.08 -16.89 4.18
CA ASP A 134 9.96 -16.15 3.57
C ASP A 134 10.42 -14.78 3.04
N ARG A 135 11.34 -14.13 3.76
CA ARG A 135 11.95 -12.88 3.34
C ARG A 135 12.80 -13.05 2.09
N ASP A 136 13.62 -14.09 2.02
CA ASP A 136 14.44 -14.41 0.84
C ASP A 136 13.56 -14.68 -0.38
N ARG A 137 12.45 -15.41 -0.18
CA ARG A 137 11.45 -15.64 -1.21
C ARG A 137 10.81 -14.33 -1.68
N LEU A 138 10.38 -13.46 -0.77
CA LEU A 138 9.80 -12.17 -1.10
C LEU A 138 10.78 -11.30 -1.92
N LEU A 139 12.06 -11.27 -1.55
CA LEU A 139 13.09 -10.55 -2.30
C LEU A 139 13.32 -11.13 -3.70
N ALA A 140 13.28 -12.46 -3.83
CA ALA A 140 13.41 -13.11 -5.14
C ALA A 140 12.23 -12.77 -6.06
N GLU A 141 11.00 -12.85 -5.54
CA GLU A 141 9.79 -12.46 -6.28
C GLU A 141 9.80 -10.97 -6.64
N PHE A 142 10.25 -10.11 -5.73
CA PHE A 142 10.39 -8.67 -5.97
C PHE A 142 11.39 -8.36 -7.09
N LYS A 143 12.57 -9.01 -7.10
CA LYS A 143 13.57 -8.86 -8.18
C LYS A 143 12.99 -9.22 -9.54
N VAL A 144 12.21 -10.30 -9.62
CA VAL A 144 11.51 -10.70 -10.84
C VAL A 144 10.50 -9.63 -11.27
N ALA A 145 9.71 -9.11 -10.33
CA ALA A 145 8.73 -8.06 -10.62
C ALA A 145 9.40 -6.77 -11.12
N VAL A 146 10.46 -6.31 -10.47
CA VAL A 146 11.21 -5.10 -10.87
C VAL A 146 11.90 -5.28 -12.22
N ALA A 147 12.43 -6.47 -12.52
CA ALA A 147 13.02 -6.75 -13.82
C ALA A 147 12.00 -6.63 -14.97
N ALA A 148 10.72 -6.91 -14.70
CA ALA A 148 9.62 -6.77 -15.65
C ALA A 148 9.08 -5.33 -15.77
N MET A 149 9.42 -4.43 -14.84
CA MET A 149 9.01 -3.02 -14.87
C MET A 149 9.83 -2.21 -15.88
N THR A 150 9.20 -1.17 -16.43
CA THR A 150 9.89 -0.13 -17.19
C THR A 150 10.89 0.64 -16.29
N PRO A 151 11.92 1.29 -16.87
CA PRO A 151 12.86 2.09 -16.07
C PRO A 151 12.19 3.20 -15.26
N GLU A 152 11.15 3.82 -15.82
CA GLU A 152 10.39 4.89 -15.18
C GLU A 152 9.62 4.38 -13.95
N GLU A 153 8.93 3.24 -14.09
CA GLU A 153 8.21 2.58 -12.97
C GLU A 153 9.17 2.15 -11.86
N ALA A 154 10.32 1.58 -12.22
CA ALA A 154 11.34 1.18 -11.25
C ALA A 154 11.94 2.40 -10.51
N ALA A 155 12.19 3.51 -11.21
CA ALA A 155 12.67 4.74 -10.61
C ALA A 155 11.64 5.39 -9.67
N ALA A 156 10.35 5.35 -10.06
CA ALA A 156 9.25 5.79 -9.21
C ALA A 156 9.18 4.94 -7.93
N LEU A 157 9.24 3.61 -8.06
CA LEU A 157 9.23 2.70 -6.91
C LEU A 157 10.43 2.92 -5.98
N ALA A 158 11.64 3.08 -6.53
CA ALA A 158 12.84 3.40 -5.75
C ALA A 158 12.68 4.72 -4.98
N THR A 159 12.05 5.72 -5.59
CA THR A 159 11.77 7.00 -4.92
C THR A 159 10.86 6.80 -3.71
N LEU A 160 9.80 6.00 -3.83
CA LEU A 160 8.89 5.70 -2.70
C LEU A 160 9.60 4.96 -1.56
N LEU A 161 10.45 3.98 -1.89
CA LEU A 161 11.25 3.25 -0.91
C LEU A 161 12.23 4.19 -0.18
N ARG A 162 12.90 5.10 -0.91
CA ARG A 162 13.80 6.11 -0.30
C ARG A 162 13.06 7.12 0.57
N GLN A 163 11.84 7.49 0.19
CA GLN A 163 10.99 8.38 0.98
C GLN A 163 10.38 7.71 2.21
N GLY A 164 10.51 6.37 2.35
CA GLY A 164 9.96 5.61 3.48
C GLY A 164 8.43 5.63 3.54
N VAL A 165 7.75 5.92 2.43
CA VAL A 165 6.28 6.07 2.40
C VAL A 165 5.55 4.74 2.27
N LEU A 166 6.28 3.67 1.92
CA LEU A 166 5.72 2.32 1.86
C LEU A 166 5.68 1.69 3.26
N PRO A 167 4.63 0.91 3.58
CA PRO A 167 4.49 0.25 4.88
C PRO A 167 5.42 -0.97 5.01
N VAL A 168 6.71 -0.76 4.81
CA VAL A 168 7.76 -1.78 4.83
C VAL A 168 8.68 -1.52 6.03
N PRO A 169 9.04 -2.55 6.82
CA PRO A 169 10.08 -2.43 7.84
C PRO A 169 11.41 -1.93 7.26
N GLY A 170 12.13 -1.08 7.99
CA GLY A 170 13.33 -0.40 7.45
C GLY A 170 14.41 -1.34 6.90
N ASP A 171 14.66 -2.44 7.59
CA ASP A 171 15.62 -3.46 7.15
C ASP A 171 15.20 -4.18 5.86
N LEU A 172 13.90 -4.39 5.66
CA LEU A 172 13.36 -4.94 4.41
C LEU A 172 13.34 -3.87 3.31
N ASN A 173 13.04 -2.62 3.65
CA ASN A 173 13.06 -1.49 2.73
C ASN A 173 14.44 -1.33 2.09
N ASP A 174 15.51 -1.41 2.89
CA ASP A 174 16.89 -1.32 2.41
C ASP A 174 17.24 -2.44 1.43
N GLN A 175 16.76 -3.66 1.70
CA GLN A 175 16.99 -4.81 0.82
C GLN A 175 16.21 -4.72 -0.50
N LEU A 176 14.97 -4.20 -0.46
CA LEU A 176 14.19 -3.94 -1.65
C LEU A 176 14.83 -2.82 -2.48
N LEU A 177 15.31 -1.75 -1.84
CA LEU A 177 16.00 -0.67 -2.54
C LEU A 177 17.29 -1.15 -3.21
N ALA A 178 18.11 -1.93 -2.50
CA ALA A 178 19.31 -2.54 -3.05
C ALA A 178 19.01 -3.47 -4.24
N ALA A 179 17.86 -4.15 -4.22
CA ALA A 179 17.43 -5.01 -5.34
C ALA A 179 17.06 -4.20 -6.60
N ILE A 180 16.59 -2.96 -6.46
CA ILE A 180 16.35 -2.06 -7.60
C ILE A 180 17.68 -1.48 -8.12
N ASP A 181 18.54 -1.01 -7.22
CA ASP A 181 19.80 -0.35 -7.58
C ASP A 181 20.84 -1.32 -8.21
N ALA A 182 20.67 -2.63 -8.03
CA ALA A 182 21.54 -3.66 -8.62
C ALA A 182 21.16 -4.06 -10.07
N ARG A 183 20.15 -3.42 -10.67
CA ARG A 183 19.70 -3.64 -12.05
C ARG A 183 20.55 -2.88 -13.06
#